data_AF-A0A497CP72-F1
#
_entry.id   AF-A0A497CP72-F1
#
_cell.length_a   1.000
_cell.length_b   1.000
_cell.length_c   1.000
_cell.angle_alpha   90.00
_cell.angle_beta   90.00
_cell.angle_gamma   90.00
#
_symmetry.space_group_name_H-M   'P 1'
#
loop_
_entity.id
_entity.type
_entity.pdbx_description
1 polymer ?
#
loop_
_entity_poly.entity_id
_entity_poly.type
_entity_poly.pdbx_seq_one_letter_code
_entity_poly.pdbx_strand_id
1 'polypeptide(L)' 'MKRTEIKDVLKCDDFGSQVNVKGWVRTKRGSKNVSFIALNDGSTIKNVQIVVDSTEETAPLLEKIH' A
#
# COMPACT_ATOMS: atom_id res chain seq x y z
N MET A 1 -1.50 -3.95 -16.42
CA MET A 1 -2.59 -4.15 -15.43
C MET A 1 -3.35 -2.86 -15.21
N LYS A 2 -4.70 -2.88 -15.26
CA LYS A 2 -5.54 -1.68 -15.06
C LYS A 2 -5.44 -1.18 -13.61
N ARG A 3 -5.44 0.14 -13.41
CA ARG A 3 -5.47 0.75 -12.07
C ARG A 3 -6.84 0.49 -11.42
N THR A 4 -6.83 0.13 -10.15
CA THR A 4 -8.01 0.08 -9.27
C THR A 4 -7.95 1.23 -8.28
N GLU A 5 -9.06 1.93 -8.07
CA GLU A 5 -9.15 3.00 -7.06
C GLU A 5 -9.27 2.42 -5.65
N ILE A 6 -8.74 3.13 -4.66
CA ILE A 6 -8.76 2.64 -3.27
C ILE A 6 -10.19 2.48 -2.75
N LYS A 7 -11.12 3.37 -3.12
CA LYS A 7 -12.54 3.24 -2.74
C LYS A 7 -13.18 1.93 -3.21
N ASP A 8 -12.69 1.37 -4.31
CA ASP A 8 -13.20 0.12 -4.90
C ASP A 8 -12.50 -1.09 -4.28
N VAL A 9 -11.19 -1.00 -4.03
CA VAL A 9 -10.44 -2.05 -3.29
C VAL A 9 -11.04 -2.28 -1.90
N LEU A 10 -11.42 -1.21 -1.20
CA LEU A 10 -12.03 -1.31 0.13
C LEU A 10 -13.44 -1.91 0.15
N LYS A 11 -14.06 -2.12 -1.02
CA LYS A 11 -15.37 -2.78 -1.18
C LYS A 11 -15.26 -4.17 -1.82
N CYS A 12 -14.04 -4.60 -2.15
CA CYS A 12 -13.79 -5.84 -2.86
C CYS A 12 -13.72 -7.00 -1.88
N ASP A 13 -14.48 -8.06 -2.14
CA ASP A 13 -14.48 -9.31 -1.35
C ASP A 13 -13.69 -10.44 -2.04
N ASP A 14 -13.02 -10.14 -3.16
CA ASP A 14 -12.19 -11.08 -3.92
C ASP A 14 -10.78 -11.17 -3.32
N PHE A 15 -10.66 -11.91 -2.22
CA PHE A 15 -9.40 -12.08 -1.48
C PHE A 15 -8.39 -12.93 -2.27
N GLY A 16 -7.12 -12.53 -2.25
CA GLY A 16 -6.03 -13.23 -2.95
C GLY A 16 -5.84 -12.77 -4.40
N SER A 17 -6.78 -12.01 -4.95
CA SER A 17 -6.62 -11.38 -6.25
C SER A 17 -5.56 -10.28 -6.24
N GLN A 18 -4.81 -10.21 -7.33
CA GLN A 18 -3.83 -9.13 -7.53
C GLN A 18 -4.56 -7.85 -7.91
N VAL A 19 -4.15 -6.72 -7.33
CA VAL A 19 -4.67 -5.39 -7.65
C VAL A 19 -3.53 -4.40 -7.89
N ASN A 20 -3.75 -3.44 -8.79
CA ASN A 20 -2.80 -2.35 -9.06
C ASN A 20 -3.36 -1.03 -8.55
N VAL A 21 -2.90 -0.58 -7.39
CA VAL A 21 -3.28 0.70 -6.78
C VAL A 21 -2.17 1.74 -6.96
N LYS A 22 -2.56 3.01 -7.08
CA LYS A 22 -1.64 4.15 -7.15
C LYS A 22 -2.18 5.27 -6.28
N GLY A 23 -1.30 5.94 -5.55
CA GLY A 23 -1.65 7.04 -4.67
C GLY A 23 -0.42 7.64 -4.01
N TRP A 24 -0.67 8.45 -2.98
CA TRP A 24 0.35 9.08 -2.15
C TRP A 24 0.40 8.41 -0.79
N VAL A 25 1.61 8.22 -0.29
CA VAL A 25 1.83 7.71 1.06
C VAL A 25 1.38 8.78 2.05
N ARG A 26 0.59 8.35 3.04
CA ARG A 26 0.15 9.20 4.15
C ARG A 26 1.00 8.96 5.38
N THR A 27 1.32 7.69 5.65
CA THR A 27 2.22 7.29 6.73
C THR A 27 2.95 6.01 6.34
N LYS A 28 4.22 5.90 6.71
CA LYS A 28 4.99 4.65 6.71
C LYS A 28 5.45 4.36 8.13
N ARG A 29 5.16 3.16 8.64
CA ARG A 29 5.66 2.67 9.94
C ARG A 29 6.51 1.42 9.69
N GLY A 30 7.81 1.56 9.88
CA GLY A 30 8.76 0.45 9.72
C GLY A 30 9.11 -0.18 11.06
N SER A 31 9.26 -1.51 11.05
CA SER A 31 9.92 -2.31 12.09
C SER A 31 11.05 -3.10 11.43
N LYS A 32 11.83 -3.87 12.20
CA LYS A 32 13.00 -4.60 11.68
C LYS A 32 12.69 -5.50 10.47
N ASN A 33 11.50 -6.12 10.46
CA ASN A 33 11.16 -7.15 9.47
C ASN A 33 9.96 -6.80 8.59
N VAL A 34 9.14 -5.80 8.96
CA VAL A 34 7.90 -5.46 8.24
C VAL A 34 7.65 -3.97 8.27
N SER A 35 7.12 -3.45 7.17
CA SER A 35 6.68 -2.07 7.01
C SER A 35 5.19 -2.01 6.70
N PHE A 36 4.52 -1.05 7.34
CA PHE A 36 3.11 -0.74 7.12
C PHE A 36 3.02 0.62 6.44
N ILE A 37 2.39 0.65 5.26
CA ILE A 37 2.21 1.87 4.48
C ILE A 37 0.71 2.15 4.39
N ALA A 38 0.29 3.34 4.83
CA ALA A 38 -1.04 3.86 4.56
C ALA A 38 -0.99 4.64 3.24
N LEU A 39 -1.70 4.15 2.23
CA LEU A 39 -1.79 4.78 0.90
C LEU A 39 -3.17 5.40 0.70
N ASN A 40 -3.22 6.56 0.05
CA ASN A 40 -4.47 7.24 -0.31
C ASN A 40 -4.36 7.86 -1.71
N ASP A 41 -5.46 7.83 -2.46
CA ASP A 41 -5.51 8.31 -3.85
C ASP A 41 -6.60 9.36 -4.08
N GLY A 42 -7.21 9.88 -3.01
CA GLY A 42 -8.29 10.86 -3.05
C GLY A 42 -9.67 10.30 -3.39
N SER A 43 -9.79 9.03 -3.78
CA SER A 43 -11.08 8.41 -4.13
C SER A 43 -12.01 8.21 -2.91
N THR A 44 -11.45 8.23 -1.70
CA THR A 44 -12.15 8.11 -0.42
C THR A 44 -11.31 8.73 0.70
N ILE A 45 -11.95 9.05 1.83
CA ILE A 45 -11.29 9.54 3.05
C ILE A 45 -10.46 8.44 3.74
N LYS A 46 -10.77 7.17 3.48
CA LYS A 46 -10.08 6.03 4.08
C LYS A 46 -8.75 5.76 3.37
N ASN A 47 -7.80 5.16 4.08
CA ASN A 47 -6.54 4.68 3.53
C ASN A 47 -6.61 3.17 3.31
N VAL A 48 -5.87 2.67 2.31
CA VAL A 48 -5.56 1.23 2.22
C VAL A 48 -4.23 0.97 2.94
N GLN A 49 -4.15 -0.13 3.68
CA GLN A 49 -2.92 -0.56 4.34
C GLN A 49 -2.18 -1.55 3.43
N ILE A 50 -0.95 -1.23 3.10
CA ILE A 50 -0.01 -2.12 2.41
C ILE A 50 0.96 -2.64 3.46
N VAL A 51 1.13 -3.96 3.51
CA VAL A 51 2.10 -4.63 4.37
C VAL A 51 3.22 -5.15 3.47
N VAL A 52 4.46 -4.79 3.80
CA VAL A 52 5.64 -5.15 3.01
C VAL A 52 6.67 -5.78 3.94
N ASP A 53 7.12 -6.99 3.64
CA ASP A 53 8.26 -7.59 4.33
C ASP A 53 9.53 -6.84 3.97
N SER A 54 10.34 -6.51 4.98
CA SER A 54 11.58 -5.77 4.84
C SER A 54 12.73 -6.72 4.50
N THR A 55 12.86 -7.05 3.23
CA THR A 55 13.92 -7.90 2.64
C THR A 55 15.07 -7.06 2.09
N GLU A 56 16.18 -7.70 1.70
CA GLU A 56 17.33 -7.00 1.08
C GLU A 56 16.96 -6.21 -0.19
N GLU A 57 15.95 -6.68 -0.94
CA GLU A 57 15.46 -6.01 -2.14
C GLU A 57 14.51 -4.83 -1.84
N THR A 58 13.64 -4.99 -0.85
CA THR A 58 12.57 -4.02 -0.56
C THR A 58 13.00 -2.95 0.43
N ALA A 59 13.91 -3.24 1.35
CA ALA A 59 14.38 -2.28 2.35
C ALA A 59 14.93 -0.98 1.74
N PRO A 60 15.80 -1.02 0.69
CA PRO A 60 16.29 0.20 0.05
C PRO A 60 15.20 1.02 -0.64
N LEU A 61 14.12 0.38 -1.11
CA LEU A 61 12.97 1.07 -1.69
C LEU A 61 12.12 1.73 -0.61
N LEU A 62 11.91 1.04 0.51
CA LEU A 62 11.14 1.53 1.64
C LEU A 62 11.79 2.76 2.29
N GLU A 63 13.12 2.87 2.29
CA GLU A 63 13.83 4.05 2.78
C GLU A 63 13.55 5.32 1.97
N LYS A 64 13.28 5.18 0.66
CA LYS A 64 13.00 6.31 -0.25
C LYS A 64 11.57 6.85 -0.15
N ILE A 65 10.71 6.18 0.60
CA ILE A 65 9.31 6.58 0.82
C ILE A 65 9.23 7.48 2.06
N HIS A 66 8.77 8.71 1.89
CA HIS A 66 8.51 9.69 2.95
C HIS A 66 7.01 9.86 3.20
#